data_AF-A0A8T6ZD66-F1
#
_entry.id   AF-A0A8T6ZD66-F1
#
_cell.length_a   1.000
_cell.length_b   1.000
_cell.length_c   1.000
_cell.angle_alpha   90.00
_cell.angle_beta   90.00
_cell.angle_gamma   90.00
#
_symmetry.space_group_name_H-M   'P 1'
#
loop_
_entity.id
_entity.type
_entity.pdbx_description
1 polymer ?
#
loop_
_entity_poly.entity_id
_entity_poly.type
_entity_poly.pdbx_seq_one_letter_code
_entity_poly.pdbx_strand_id
1 'polypeptide(L)'
;MLGIVGYNYTDRAIANFGVNGQGGGNIELSSLYSGGGGTVCCVVMSRDAKTPFWVDVEYKMSALESYPPRKIIEPSAPYRKTKVQVTGPVPADPSYLEIHFYPDGHIEAALSGRDGPSPPRLKLERRLPFVR
;
A
#
# COMPACT_ATOMS: atom_id res chain seq x y z
N MET A 1 9.26 -8.26 -13.87
CA MET A 1 8.88 -8.27 -12.44
C MET A 1 8.54 -6.84 -12.07
N LEU A 2 7.58 -6.64 -11.17
CA LEU A 2 7.15 -5.32 -10.71
C LEU A 2 7.54 -5.14 -9.26
N GLY A 3 8.11 -3.98 -8.91
CA GLY A 3 8.26 -3.58 -7.52
C GLY A 3 6.90 -3.31 -6.89
N ILE A 4 6.68 -3.75 -5.67
CA ILE A 4 5.44 -3.51 -4.92
C ILE A 4 5.60 -2.19 -4.16
N VAL A 5 4.63 -1.29 -4.30
CA VAL A 5 4.60 -0.01 -3.59
C VAL A 5 3.24 0.15 -2.91
N GLY A 6 3.26 0.46 -1.62
CA GLY A 6 2.06 0.73 -0.83
C GLY A 6 1.82 2.21 -0.58
N TYR A 7 0.57 2.63 -0.69
CA TYR A 7 0.09 3.96 -0.30
C TYR A 7 -0.95 3.81 0.79
N ASN A 8 -0.68 4.36 1.96
CA ASN A 8 -1.57 4.30 3.09
C ASN A 8 -2.22 5.66 3.35
N TYR A 9 -3.48 5.81 2.92
CA TYR A 9 -4.30 6.99 3.18
C TYR A 9 -5.19 6.85 4.42
N THR A 10 -5.02 5.79 5.20
CA THR A 10 -5.84 5.53 6.39
C THR A 10 -5.41 6.42 7.57
N ASP A 11 -5.89 6.09 8.76
CA ASP A 11 -5.60 6.80 10.01
C ASP A 11 -4.44 6.20 10.82
N ARG A 12 -3.90 5.04 10.41
CA ARG A 12 -2.77 4.40 11.09
C ARG A 12 -1.88 3.58 10.16
N ALA A 13 -0.67 3.30 10.62
CA ALA A 13 0.28 2.49 9.87
C ALA A 13 -0.27 1.10 9.55
N ILE A 14 0.17 0.55 8.42
CA ILE A 14 0.00 -0.85 8.06
C ILE A 14 1.28 -1.56 8.50
N ALA A 15 1.16 -2.44 9.49
CA ALA A 15 2.29 -3.17 10.05
C ALA A 15 2.95 -4.10 9.03
N ASN A 16 2.13 -4.70 8.16
CA ASN A 16 2.58 -5.58 7.10
C ASN A 16 1.51 -5.67 6.00
N PHE A 17 1.92 -5.74 4.74
CA PHE A 17 1.07 -6.17 3.64
C PHE A 17 1.82 -7.07 2.65
N GLY A 18 1.07 -7.75 1.80
CA GLY A 18 1.60 -8.56 0.72
C GLY A 18 0.60 -8.70 -0.43
N VAL A 19 1.14 -9.04 -1.61
CA VAL A 19 0.38 -9.20 -2.85
C VAL A 19 0.73 -10.54 -3.49
N ASN A 20 -0.28 -11.37 -3.78
CA ASN A 20 -0.11 -12.73 -4.32
C ASN A 20 0.92 -13.56 -3.51
N GLY A 21 0.91 -13.41 -2.18
CA GLY A 21 1.84 -14.09 -1.27
C GLY A 21 3.25 -13.48 -1.19
N GLN A 22 3.54 -12.42 -1.96
CA GLN A 22 4.82 -11.69 -1.89
C GLN A 22 4.73 -10.56 -0.89
N GLY A 23 5.74 -10.40 -0.03
CA GLY A 23 5.77 -9.35 0.98
C GLY A 23 5.95 -7.95 0.39
N GLY A 24 5.12 -7.00 0.83
CA GLY A 24 5.20 -5.58 0.50
C GLY A 24 5.82 -4.71 1.61
N GLY A 25 5.98 -5.26 2.82
CA GLY A 25 6.57 -4.56 3.97
C GLY A 25 5.57 -3.77 4.80
N ASN A 26 6.06 -2.87 5.66
CA ASN A 26 5.22 -1.94 6.42
C ASN A 26 4.99 -0.64 5.65
N ILE A 27 3.85 0.02 5.90
CA ILE A 27 3.47 1.28 5.25
C ILE A 27 3.04 2.29 6.32
N GLU A 28 3.88 3.30 6.57
CA GLU A 28 3.49 4.48 7.34
C GLU A 28 2.44 5.31 6.58
N LEU A 29 1.85 6.33 7.20
CA LEU A 29 0.92 7.21 6.49
C LEU A 29 1.59 7.91 5.30
N SER A 30 0.88 7.97 4.16
CA SER A 30 1.32 8.70 2.98
C SER A 30 1.55 10.18 3.29
N SER A 31 2.59 10.75 2.69
CA SER A 31 2.89 12.19 2.72
C SER A 31 2.56 12.83 1.36
N LEU A 32 2.92 14.11 1.18
CA LEU A 32 2.79 14.76 -0.13
C LEU A 32 3.64 14.13 -1.24
N TYR A 33 4.69 13.38 -0.88
CA TYR A 33 5.71 12.90 -1.82
C TYR A 33 5.99 11.39 -1.73
N SER A 34 5.35 10.66 -0.81
CA SER A 34 5.61 9.24 -0.60
C SER A 34 4.35 8.50 -0.15
N GLY A 35 4.19 7.26 -0.61
CA GLY A 35 3.13 6.35 -0.15
C GLY A 35 3.25 5.92 1.33
N GLY A 36 4.41 6.17 1.96
CA GLY A 36 4.67 5.88 3.36
C GLY A 36 5.34 4.52 3.61
N GLY A 37 5.48 3.69 2.58
CA GLY A 37 6.30 2.47 2.56
C GLY A 37 7.49 2.59 1.61
N GLY A 38 8.39 1.61 1.68
CA GLY A 38 9.44 1.42 0.67
C GLY A 38 8.97 0.55 -0.50
N THR A 39 9.71 0.58 -1.60
CA THR A 39 9.50 -0.38 -2.70
C THR A 39 10.12 -1.72 -2.33
N VAL A 40 9.33 -2.79 -2.31
CA VAL A 40 9.81 -4.15 -2.06
C VAL A 40 9.69 -5.00 -3.33
N CYS A 41 10.69 -5.83 -3.57
CA CYS A 41 10.67 -6.74 -4.71
C CYS A 41 9.99 -8.06 -4.35
N CYS A 42 9.16 -8.65 -5.19
CA CYS A 42 8.51 -8.16 -6.41
C CYS A 42 7.30 -9.07 -6.69
N VAL A 43 6.38 -8.65 -7.55
CA VAL A 43 5.41 -9.57 -8.17
C VAL A 43 5.78 -9.89 -9.61
N VAL A 44 5.50 -11.12 -10.03
CA VAL A 44 5.64 -11.55 -11.43
C VAL A 44 4.34 -11.21 -12.16
N MET A 45 4.47 -10.48 -13.26
CA MET A 45 3.38 -10.18 -14.18
C MET A 45 3.76 -10.70 -15.57
N SER A 46 2.79 -11.25 -16.30
CA SER A 46 2.99 -11.63 -17.71
C SER A 46 3.32 -10.39 -18.54
N ARG A 47 4.18 -10.53 -19.55
CA ARG A 47 4.51 -9.43 -20.48
C ARG A 47 3.29 -8.98 -21.29
N ASP A 48 2.36 -9.91 -21.54
CA ASP A 48 1.13 -9.65 -22.31
C ASP A 48 -0.07 -9.35 -21.39
N ALA A 49 0.18 -9.09 -20.10
CA ALA A 49 -0.89 -8.79 -19.16
C ALA A 49 -1.64 -7.53 -19.59
N LYS A 50 -2.96 -7.65 -19.67
CA LYS A 50 -3.87 -6.54 -19.92
C LYS A 50 -4.70 -6.30 -18.66
N THR A 51 -4.98 -5.04 -18.38
CA THR A 51 -5.96 -4.67 -17.37
C THR A 51 -7.38 -4.78 -17.94
N PRO A 52 -8.38 -5.11 -17.10
CA PRO A 52 -8.23 -5.41 -15.68
C PRO A 52 -7.78 -6.86 -15.40
N PHE A 53 -7.03 -7.05 -14.32
CA PHE A 53 -6.74 -8.38 -13.75
C PHE A 53 -6.81 -8.34 -12.22
N TRP A 54 -6.86 -9.49 -11.56
CA TRP A 54 -7.02 -9.58 -10.11
C TRP A 54 -5.73 -9.94 -9.40
N VAL A 55 -5.53 -9.37 -8.21
CA VAL A 55 -4.47 -9.75 -7.27
C VAL A 55 -5.07 -9.99 -5.89
N ASP A 56 -4.48 -10.90 -5.13
CA ASP A 56 -4.80 -11.14 -3.72
C ASP A 56 -3.95 -10.23 -2.85
N VAL A 57 -4.59 -9.35 -2.06
CA VAL A 57 -3.93 -8.46 -1.10
C VAL A 57 -4.20 -8.95 0.30
N GLU A 58 -3.14 -9.18 1.07
CA GLU A 58 -3.18 -9.47 2.50
C GLU A 58 -2.54 -8.33 3.28
N TYR A 59 -3.17 -7.85 4.35
CA TYR A 59 -2.60 -6.76 5.16
C TYR A 59 -3.02 -6.82 6.62
N LYS A 60 -2.26 -6.13 7.48
CA LYS A 60 -2.49 -6.00 8.91
C LYS A 60 -2.24 -4.57 9.36
N MET A 61 -3.24 -3.93 9.98
CA MET A 61 -3.05 -2.60 10.57
C MET A 61 -2.20 -2.69 11.84
N SER A 62 -1.33 -1.70 12.06
CA SER A 62 -0.60 -1.52 13.32
C SER A 62 -1.55 -1.26 14.49
N ALA A 63 -1.02 -1.42 15.71
CA ALA A 63 -1.66 -0.86 16.89
C ALA A 63 -1.70 0.67 16.79
N LEU A 64 -2.65 1.29 17.46
CA LEU A 64 -2.64 2.73 17.69
C LEU A 64 -2.04 2.98 19.08
N GLU A 65 -0.94 3.73 19.14
CA GLU A 65 -0.18 3.95 20.37
C GLU A 65 0.02 5.46 20.64
N SER A 66 0.08 5.84 21.91
CA SER A 66 0.48 7.21 22.34
C SER A 66 1.86 7.22 22.96
N TYR A 67 2.59 8.34 22.88
CA TYR A 67 3.87 8.56 23.56
C TYR A 67 3.97 9.99 24.15
N PRO A 68 4.60 10.24 25.33
CA PRO A 68 4.91 9.36 26.47
C PRO A 68 3.94 9.54 27.67
N PRO A 69 3.63 8.48 28.47
CA PRO A 69 4.14 7.10 28.38
C PRO A 69 3.50 6.32 27.22
N ARG A 70 4.15 5.21 26.82
CA ARG A 70 3.60 4.30 25.80
C ARG A 70 2.30 3.67 26.30
N LYS A 71 1.20 3.90 25.58
CA LYS A 71 -0.09 3.24 25.84
C LYS A 71 -0.70 2.78 24.52
N ILE A 72 -1.13 1.52 24.49
CA ILE A 72 -1.95 0.99 23.39
C ILE A 72 -3.35 1.59 23.55
N ILE A 73 -3.76 2.41 22.59
CA ILE A 73 -5.11 2.95 22.47
C ILE A 73 -5.99 1.92 21.76
N GLU A 74 -5.49 1.36 20.66
CA GLU A 74 -6.14 0.26 19.93
C GLU A 74 -5.12 -0.83 19.60
N PRO A 75 -5.44 -2.11 19.79
CA PRO A 75 -4.54 -3.19 19.42
C PRO A 75 -4.40 -3.31 17.90
N SER A 76 -3.33 -3.96 17.45
CA SER A 76 -3.15 -4.31 16.03
C SER A 76 -4.30 -5.20 15.55
N ALA A 77 -4.79 -4.94 14.33
CA ALA A 77 -5.89 -5.68 13.72
C ALA A 77 -5.47 -7.12 13.33
N PRO A 78 -6.41 -8.07 13.19
CA PRO A 78 -6.11 -9.34 12.53
C PRO A 78 -5.74 -9.12 11.05
N TYR A 79 -5.08 -10.11 10.44
CA TYR A 79 -4.83 -10.10 9.01
C TYR A 79 -6.15 -10.10 8.23
N ARG A 80 -6.23 -9.25 7.22
CA ARG A 80 -7.33 -9.16 6.27
C ARG A 80 -6.83 -9.58 4.89
N LYS A 81 -7.66 -10.34 4.17
CA LYS A 81 -7.41 -10.76 2.79
C LYS A 81 -8.54 -10.25 1.90
N THR A 82 -8.19 -9.68 0.76
CA THR A 82 -9.18 -9.26 -0.25
C THR A 82 -8.61 -9.37 -1.65
N LYS A 83 -9.50 -9.53 -2.63
CA LYS A 83 -9.15 -9.46 -4.05
C LYS A 83 -9.28 -8.03 -4.52
N VAL A 84 -8.23 -7.52 -5.14
CA VAL A 84 -8.18 -6.17 -5.68
C VAL A 84 -8.00 -6.24 -7.18
N GLN A 85 -8.79 -5.47 -7.91
CA GLN A 85 -8.66 -5.38 -9.35
C GLN A 85 -7.58 -4.36 -9.68
N VAL A 86 -6.56 -4.78 -10.42
CA VAL A 86 -5.60 -3.88 -11.05
C VAL A 86 -6.25 -3.31 -12.29
N THR A 87 -6.43 -1.99 -12.30
CA THR A 87 -7.13 -1.26 -13.36
C THR A 87 -6.25 -0.12 -13.90
N GLY A 88 -6.77 0.63 -14.87
CA GLY A 88 -6.05 1.71 -15.53
C GLY A 88 -5.17 1.23 -16.69
N PRO A 89 -4.44 2.15 -17.36
CA PRO A 89 -3.59 1.80 -18.48
C PRO A 89 -2.40 0.95 -18.02
N VAL A 90 -1.98 0.01 -18.86
CA VAL A 90 -0.70 -0.69 -18.69
C VAL A 90 0.38 0.22 -19.32
N PRO A 91 1.35 0.73 -18.55
CA PRO A 91 2.47 1.49 -19.10
C PRO A 91 3.25 0.67 -20.12
N ALA A 92 3.96 1.31 -21.05
CA ALA A 92 4.80 0.60 -22.02
C ALA A 92 5.93 -0.20 -21.34
N ASP A 93 6.41 0.25 -20.19
CA ASP A 93 7.50 -0.30 -19.40
C ASP A 93 7.11 -0.50 -17.92
N PRO A 94 6.10 -1.36 -17.64
CA PRO A 94 5.55 -1.50 -16.31
C PRO A 94 6.62 -1.97 -15.34
N SER A 95 6.83 -1.20 -14.28
CA SER A 95 7.92 -1.41 -13.31
C SER A 95 7.42 -1.49 -11.88
N TYR A 96 6.23 -0.96 -11.57
CA TYR A 96 5.67 -0.99 -10.23
C TYR A 96 4.20 -1.44 -10.23
N LEU A 97 3.84 -2.22 -9.22
CA LEU A 97 2.46 -2.48 -8.81
C LEU A 97 2.17 -1.65 -7.57
N GLU A 98 1.21 -0.76 -7.69
CA GLU A 98 0.80 0.16 -6.64
C GLU A 98 -0.44 -0.38 -5.94
N ILE A 99 -0.43 -0.39 -4.60
CA ILE A 99 -1.58 -0.75 -3.77
C ILE A 99 -1.95 0.44 -2.90
N HIS A 100 -3.17 0.94 -3.05
CA HIS A 100 -3.66 2.13 -2.36
C HIS A 100 -4.73 1.74 -1.35
N PHE A 101 -4.49 2.01 -0.07
CA PHE A 101 -5.39 1.76 1.04
C PHE A 101 -6.09 3.06 1.44
N TYR A 102 -7.43 3.08 1.40
CA TYR A 102 -8.22 4.29 1.61
C TYR A 102 -8.91 4.32 2.99
N PRO A 103 -9.28 5.52 3.50
CA PRO A 103 -9.87 5.70 4.84
C PRO A 103 -11.17 4.91 5.09
N ASP A 104 -12.00 4.74 4.06
CA ASP A 104 -13.25 3.98 4.10
C ASP A 104 -13.05 2.45 3.99
N GLY A 105 -11.79 2.01 3.87
CA GLY A 105 -11.41 0.60 3.83
C GLY A 105 -11.37 -0.02 2.44
N HIS A 106 -11.67 0.73 1.37
CA HIS A 106 -11.47 0.21 0.02
C HIS A 106 -9.99 0.19 -0.36
N ILE A 107 -9.65 -0.68 -1.31
CA ILE A 107 -8.29 -0.82 -1.82
C ILE A 107 -8.33 -0.75 -3.35
N GLU A 108 -7.43 0.04 -3.92
CA GLU A 108 -7.24 0.13 -5.37
C GLU A 108 -5.84 -0.34 -5.76
N ALA A 109 -5.70 -0.84 -6.97
CA ALA A 109 -4.40 -1.21 -7.53
C ALA A 109 -4.22 -0.68 -8.95
N ALA A 110 -2.99 -0.26 -9.26
CA ALA A 110 -2.62 0.29 -10.56
C ALA A 110 -1.17 -0.07 -10.91
N LEU A 111 -0.80 0.15 -12.17
CA LEU A 111 0.56 -0.03 -12.68
C LEU A 111 1.18 1.32 -13.03
N SER A 112 2.47 1.46 -12.77
CA SER A 112 3.27 2.59 -13.21
C SER A 112 4.58 2.16 -13.88
N GLY A 113 5.10 3.07 -14.70
CA GLY A 113 6.22 2.84 -15.60
C GLY A 113 7.58 2.95 -14.90
N ARG A 114 8.65 2.92 -15.69
CA ARG A 114 10.03 2.93 -15.18
C ARG A 114 10.45 4.28 -14.58
N ASP A 115 9.76 5.36 -14.93
CA ASP A 115 10.01 6.70 -14.39
C ASP A 115 9.74 6.82 -12.88
N GLY A 116 9.08 5.82 -12.30
CA GLY A 116 8.85 5.72 -10.87
C GLY A 116 7.39 5.42 -10.55
N PRO A 117 7.10 5.11 -9.27
CA PRO A 117 5.74 4.99 -8.81
C PRO A 117 5.06 6.37 -8.79
N SER A 118 3.74 6.37 -8.97
CA SER A 118 2.91 7.58 -9.04
C SER A 118 2.97 8.41 -7.76
N PRO A 119 2.77 9.73 -7.80
CA PRO A 119 2.62 10.49 -6.56
C PRO A 119 1.39 10.03 -5.76
N PRO A 120 1.36 10.24 -4.43
CA PRO A 120 0.19 9.97 -3.60
C PRO A 120 -1.07 10.67 -4.12
N ARG A 121 -2.18 9.93 -4.22
CA ARG A 121 -3.47 10.40 -4.75
C ARG A 121 -4.19 11.32 -3.77
N LEU A 122 -4.08 11.02 -2.46
CA LEU A 122 -4.64 11.83 -1.39
C LEU A 122 -3.52 12.54 -0.63
N LYS A 123 -3.70 13.83 -0.38
CA LYS A 123 -2.83 14.65 0.45
C LYS A 123 -3.37 14.65 1.86
N LEU A 124 -2.78 13.83 2.74
CA LEU A 124 -3.13 13.85 4.16
C LEU A 124 -2.49 15.10 4.80
N GLU A 125 -3.30 16.08 5.21
CA GLU A 125 -2.81 17.33 5.82
C GLU A 125 -2.23 17.13 7.23
N ARG A 126 -2.46 15.97 7.85
CA ARG A 126 -1.99 15.71 9.22
C ARG A 126 -1.30 14.35 9.34
N ARG A 127 0.03 14.39 9.47
CA ARG A 127 0.78 13.36 10.18
C ARG A 127 0.39 13.48 11.65
N LEU A 128 -0.46 12.59 12.17
CA LEU A 128 -0.62 12.52 13.62
C LEU A 128 0.76 12.17 14.21
N PRO A 129 1.28 12.96 15.17
CA PRO A 129 2.68 12.87 15.60
C PRO A 129 3.09 11.55 16.28
N PHE A 130 2.19 10.57 16.43
CA PHE A 130 2.41 9.42 17.30
C PHE A 130 1.95 8.06 16.77
N VAL A 131 1.56 7.93 15.50
CA VAL A 131 1.00 6.65 15.01
C VAL A 131 2.09 5.78 14.40
N ARG A 132 2.59 4.81 15.18
CA ARG A 132 3.36 3.66 14.72
C ARG A 132 2.76 2.38 15.25
#